data_AF-A0A2N5Z6L3-F1
#
_entry.id   AF-A0A2N5Z6L3-F1
#
_cell.length_a   1.000
_cell.length_b   1.000
_cell.length_c   1.000
_cell.angle_alpha   90.00
_cell.angle_beta   90.00
_cell.angle_gamma   90.00
#
_symmetry.space_group_name_H-M   'P 1'
#
loop_
_entity.id
_entity.type
_entity.pdbx_description
1 polymer ?
#
loop_
_entity_poly.entity_id
_entity_poly.type
_entity_poly.pdbx_seq_one_letter_code
_entity_poly.pdbx_strand_id
1 'polypeptide(L)' 'MKNIVVNEMYCPQNHPCPSTGVCPVGAINQKNPFSAPEIDYSKCTGCGICTRSCMAFQCTNC' A
#
# COMPACT_ATOMS: atom_id res chain seq x y z
N MET A 1 8.79 -12.83 8.57
CA MET A 1 7.67 -11.85 8.62
C MET A 1 7.41 -11.38 7.20
N LYS A 2 6.17 -11.44 6.74
CA LYS A 2 5.78 -10.91 5.42
C LYS A 2 5.57 -9.41 5.58
N ASN A 3 6.43 -8.61 4.97
CA ASN A 3 6.34 -7.15 5.06
C ASN A 3 5.88 -6.60 3.71
N ILE A 4 4.75 -5.91 3.69
CA ILE A 4 4.31 -5.20 2.48
C ILE A 4 4.94 -3.81 2.49
N VAL A 5 5.52 -3.40 1.37
CA VAL A 5 6.12 -2.07 1.17
C VAL A 5 5.47 -1.39 -0.03
N VAL A 6 5.55 -0.06 -0.07
CA VAL A 6 5.17 0.73 -1.24
C VAL A 6 6.43 1.10 -2.00
N ASN A 7 6.54 0.65 -3.24
CA ASN A 7 7.63 0.99 -4.14
C ASN A 7 7.25 2.23 -4.95
N GLU A 8 7.82 3.37 -4.57
CA GLU A 8 7.52 4.67 -5.18
C GLU A 8 7.87 4.73 -6.67
N MET A 9 8.81 3.92 -7.17
CA MET A 9 9.12 3.89 -8.61
C MET A 9 7.94 3.42 -9.45
N TYR A 10 7.03 2.64 -8.88
CA TYR A 10 5.80 2.18 -9.54
C TYR A 10 4.57 2.99 -9.13
N CYS A 11 4.72 3.98 -8.26
CA CYS A 11 3.64 4.89 -7.88
C CYS A 11 3.77 6.20 -8.68
N PRO A 12 2.81 6.53 -9.56
CA PRO A 12 2.89 7.77 -10.33
C PRO A 12 2.59 9.03 -9.50
N GLN A 13 2.08 8.89 -8.27
CA GLN A 13 1.79 10.00 -7.35
C GLN A 13 0.93 11.10 -7.96
N ASN A 14 0.01 10.73 -8.87
CA ASN A 14 -0.79 11.66 -9.65
C ASN A 14 -2.31 11.52 -9.42
N HIS A 15 -2.74 10.74 -8.43
CA HIS A 15 -4.16 10.48 -8.16
C HIS A 15 -4.42 10.03 -6.70
N PRO A 16 -5.62 10.28 -6.16
CA PRO A 16 -6.07 9.65 -4.93
C PRO A 16 -6.00 8.13 -5.09
N CYS A 17 -5.17 7.46 -4.29
CA CYS A 17 -4.83 6.08 -4.51
C CYS A 17 -6.08 5.18 -4.36
N PRO A 18 -6.54 4.50 -5.44
CA PRO A 18 -7.73 3.66 -5.39
C PRO A 18 -7.53 2.43 -4.49
N SER A 19 -6.27 2.07 -4.25
CA SER A 19 -5.90 0.92 -3.41
C SER A 19 -5.93 1.22 -1.91
N THR A 20 -6.19 2.46 -1.47
CA THR A 20 -6.32 2.77 -0.03
C THR A 20 -7.45 1.98 0.63
N GLY A 21 -8.61 1.93 -0.03
CA GLY A 21 -9.81 1.24 0.46
C GLY A 21 -9.78 -0.30 0.37
N VAL A 22 -8.78 -0.89 -0.29
CA VAL A 22 -8.72 -2.36 -0.45
C VAL A 22 -8.18 -3.06 0.81
N CYS A 23 -7.60 -2.31 1.75
CA CYS A 23 -7.09 -2.87 2.99
C CYS A 23 -8.24 -3.14 3.97
N PRO A 24 -8.53 -4.41 4.33
CA PRO A 24 -9.67 -4.74 5.19
C PRO A 24 -9.50 -4.23 6.63
N VAL A 25 -8.28 -3.90 7.03
CA VAL A 25 -7.94 -3.41 8.39
C VAL A 25 -7.59 -1.91 8.40
N GLY A 26 -7.75 -1.21 7.27
CA GLY A 26 -7.48 0.22 7.19
C GLY A 26 -6.02 0.62 7.48
N ALA A 27 -5.06 -0.21 7.05
CA ALA A 27 -3.63 0.04 7.28
C ALA A 27 -2.97 0.91 6.18
N ILE A 28 -3.66 1.22 5.08
CA ILE A 28 -3.11 2.02 3.98
C ILE A 28 -3.63 3.45 4.09
N ASN A 29 -2.73 4.41 4.25
CA ASN A 29 -3.04 5.82 4.34
C ASN A 29 -2.39 6.58 3.19
N GLN A 30 -3.00 7.69 2.75
CA GLN A 30 -2.40 8.59 1.77
C GLN A 30 -2.50 10.01 2.32
N LYS A 31 -1.37 10.73 2.40
CA LYS A 31 -1.33 12.07 3.00
C LYS A 31 -2.10 13.09 2.18
N ASN A 32 -2.00 13.01 0.86
CA ASN A 32 -2.74 13.86 -0.08
C ASN A 32 -2.93 13.13 -1.43
N PRO A 33 -3.78 13.63 -2.34
CA PRO A 33 -4.04 13.00 -3.64
C PRO A 33 -2.82 12.75 -4.53
N PHE A 34 -1.67 13.37 -4.24
CA PHE A 34 -0.46 13.30 -5.06
C PHE A 34 0.74 12.77 -4.27
N SER A 35 0.51 12.07 -3.16
CA SER A 35 1.55 11.35 -2.43
C SER A 35 1.45 9.85 -2.66
N ALA A 36 2.56 9.13 -2.59
CA ALA A 36 2.51 7.69 -2.44
C ALA A 36 1.72 7.29 -1.16
N PRO A 37 1.03 6.13 -1.16
CA PRO A 37 0.44 5.62 0.06
C PRO A 37 1.51 5.14 1.04
N GLU A 38 1.21 5.20 2.34
CA GLU A 38 2.02 4.72 3.44
C GLU A 38 1.29 3.59 4.17
N ILE A 39 2.05 2.63 4.70
CA ILE A 39 1.51 1.48 5.43
C ILE A 39 1.71 1.70 6.93
N ASP A 40 0.61 1.69 7.67
CA ASP A 40 0.61 1.58 9.12
C ASP A 40 0.90 0.13 9.52
N TYR A 41 2.18 -0.16 9.79
CA TYR A 41 2.63 -1.49 10.17
C TYR A 41 2.08 -1.98 11.51
N SER A 42 1.55 -1.09 12.36
CA SER A 42 0.90 -1.51 13.61
C SER A 42 -0.44 -2.23 13.35
N LYS A 43 -1.09 -1.93 12.22
CA LYS A 43 -2.35 -2.54 11.79
C LYS A 43 -2.18 -3.60 10.71
N CYS A 44 -1.11 -3.50 9.91
CA CYS A 44 -0.89 -4.39 8.78
C CYS A 44 -0.70 -5.84 9.23
N THR A 45 -1.54 -6.74 8.72
CA THR A 45 -1.48 -8.18 9.01
C THR A 45 -0.60 -8.96 8.02
N GLY A 46 -0.06 -8.30 6.99
CA GLY A 46 0.70 -8.97 5.92
C GLY A 46 -0.14 -9.83 4.97
N CYS A 47 -1.47 -9.62 4.90
CA CYS A 47 -2.38 -10.43 4.08
C CYS A 47 -2.11 -10.39 2.56
N GLY A 48 -1.48 -9.32 2.06
CA GLY A 48 -1.07 -9.19 0.65
C GLY A 48 -2.19 -8.85 -0.35
N ILE A 49 -3.40 -8.50 0.09
CA ILE A 49 -4.50 -8.16 -0.82
C ILE A 49 -4.15 -6.96 -1.73
N CYS A 50 -3.50 -5.94 -1.17
CA CYS A 50 -3.11 -4.73 -1.90
C CYS A 50 -2.10 -4.97 -3.03
N THR A 51 -1.26 -6.02 -2.94
CA THR A 51 -0.29 -6.36 -4.01
C THR A 51 -0.98 -6.83 -5.29
N ARG A 52 -2.24 -7.29 -5.19
CA ARG A 52 -3.08 -7.64 -6.35
C ARG A 52 -3.82 -6.43 -6.93
N SER A 53 -3.93 -5.35 -6.16
CA SER A 53 -4.66 -4.14 -6.54
C SER A 53 -3.79 -3.16 -7.33
N CYS A 54 -2.53 -2.99 -6.94
CA CYS A 54 -1.60 -2.08 -7.60
C CYS A 54 -0.17 -2.57 -7.41
N MET A 55 0.63 -2.51 -8.48
CA MET A 55 2.01 -3.02 -8.52
C MET A 55 3.00 -2.26 -7.62
N ALA A 56 2.61 -1.07 -7.16
CA ALA A 56 3.37 -0.32 -6.17
C ALA A 56 3.42 -1.06 -4.81
N PHE A 57 2.41 -1.85 -4.46
CA PHE A 57 2.44 -2.66 -3.25
C PHE A 57 3.19 -3.96 -3.51
N GLN A 58 4.31 -4.14 -2.83
CA GLN A 58 5.17 -5.31 -3.01
C GLN A 58 5.34 -6.04 -1.69
N CYS A 59 5.36 -7.37 -1.71
CA CYS A 59 5.80 -8.11 -0.55
C CYS A 59 7.33 -8.21 -0.56
N THR A 60 7.93 -7.83 0.54
CA THR A 60 9.32 -8.12 0.86
C THR A 60 9.35 -9.33 1.78
N ASN A 61 10.21 -10.30 1.43
CA ASN A 61 10.37 -11.54 2.20
C ASN A 61 9.10 -12.41 2.26
N CYS A 62 8.33 -12.38 1.16
CA CYS A 62 7.52 -13.49 0.68
C CYS A 62 8.37 -14.33 -0.27
#